data_AF-A0A2J0JIS2-F1
#
_entry.id   AF-A0A2J0JIS2-F1
#
_cell.length_a   1.000
_cell.length_b   1.000
_cell.length_c   1.000
_cell.angle_alpha   90.00
_cell.angle_beta   90.00
_cell.angle_gamma   90.00
#
_symmetry.space_group_name_H-M   'P 1'
#
loop_
_entity.id
_entity.type
_entity.pdbx_description
1 polymer ?
#
loop_
_entity_poly.entity_id
_entity_poly.type
_entity_poly.pdbx_seq_one_letter_code
_entity_poly.pdbx_strand_id
1 'polypeptide(L)'
;MTEKLKQIIKEEIIKLPKDVQNAISISSWEQTTEEIGKRFLLSENEINDFQAETLIVLIGLEDSDFYAGNIENNIGTSKNEAEKIAEEVTQKIFNPIYDALAKKIKENLKNTKPNWKQNLDFTLSGGDYSIFMEKRDDTINTTPNIPLVKGNTTSPLHDKGEVGRGF
;
A
#
# COMPACT_ATOMS: atom_id res chain seq x y z
N MET A 1 27.94 11.61 -6.85
CA MET A 1 26.81 12.45 -6.36
C MET A 1 27.26 13.88 -6.08
N THR A 2 26.67 14.85 -6.79
CA THR A 2 26.95 16.28 -6.60
C THR A 2 26.40 16.81 -5.26
N GLU A 3 27.06 17.80 -4.67
CA GLU A 3 26.61 18.41 -3.40
C GLU A 3 25.23 19.06 -3.51
N LYS A 4 24.88 19.59 -4.70
CA LYS A 4 23.56 20.15 -4.98
C LYS A 4 22.47 19.06 -4.90
N LEU A 5 22.71 17.90 -5.49
CA LEU A 5 21.75 16.78 -5.47
C LEU A 5 21.55 16.25 -4.04
N LYS A 6 22.64 16.11 -3.25
CA LYS A 6 22.56 15.74 -1.83
C LYS A 6 21.68 16.69 -1.01
N GLN A 7 21.78 17.99 -1.29
CA GLN A 7 20.99 19.00 -0.59
C GLN A 7 19.50 18.86 -0.93
N ILE A 8 19.17 18.72 -2.22
CA ILE A 8 17.78 18.52 -2.69
C ILE A 8 17.18 17.25 -2.08
N ILE A 9 17.92 16.13 -2.10
CA ILE A 9 17.50 14.87 -1.48
C ILE A 9 17.08 15.07 -0.02
N LYS A 10 17.95 15.73 0.76
CA LYS A 10 17.67 15.99 2.18
C LYS A 10 16.45 16.87 2.38
N GLU A 11 16.31 17.92 1.59
CA GLU A 11 15.18 18.84 1.67
C GLU A 11 13.85 18.17 1.35
N GLU A 12 13.79 17.31 0.33
CA GLU A 12 12.56 16.59 -0.02
C GLU A 12 12.21 15.51 1.01
N ILE A 13 13.20 14.74 1.49
CA ILE A 13 12.96 13.71 2.51
C ILE A 13 12.41 14.34 3.81
N ILE A 14 12.93 15.50 4.23
CA ILE A 14 12.47 16.17 5.46
C ILE A 14 10.98 16.57 5.40
N LYS A 15 10.42 16.79 4.21
CA LYS A 15 9.00 17.14 4.03
C LYS A 15 8.06 15.94 4.18
N LEU A 16 8.59 14.71 4.09
CA LEU A 16 7.79 13.49 4.18
C LEU A 16 7.30 13.23 5.61
N PRO A 17 6.23 12.46 5.80
CA PRO A 17 5.81 12.01 7.13
C PRO A 17 6.94 11.26 7.85
N LYS A 18 6.99 11.36 9.19
CA LYS A 18 8.12 10.82 9.97
C LYS A 18 8.32 9.32 9.79
N ASP A 19 7.24 8.57 9.61
CA ASP A 19 7.34 7.13 9.35
C ASP A 19 7.98 6.80 8.00
N VAL A 20 7.70 7.61 6.98
CA VAL A 20 8.31 7.50 5.65
C VAL A 20 9.78 7.92 5.70
N GLN A 21 10.10 9.03 6.36
CA GLN A 21 11.49 9.44 6.60
C GLN A 21 12.31 8.32 7.24
N ASN A 22 11.75 7.69 8.28
CA ASN A 22 12.41 6.63 9.01
C ASN A 22 12.61 5.38 8.13
N ALA A 23 11.62 5.00 7.33
CA ALA A 23 11.73 3.86 6.42
C ALA A 23 12.81 4.09 5.35
N ILE A 24 12.83 5.28 4.73
CA ILE A 24 13.85 5.67 3.74
C ILE A 24 15.24 5.74 4.40
N SER A 25 15.36 6.26 5.63
CA SER A 25 16.64 6.36 6.33
C SER A 25 17.23 4.98 6.72
N ILE A 26 16.38 3.97 6.90
CA ILE A 26 16.82 2.59 7.16
C ILE A 26 17.35 1.94 5.87
N SER A 27 16.77 2.29 4.73
CA SER A 27 17.30 1.84 3.44
C SER A 27 18.57 2.63 3.10
N SER A 28 19.70 1.95 2.94
CA SER A 28 20.91 2.55 2.36
C SER A 28 20.75 2.76 0.85
N TRP A 29 19.65 3.40 0.42
CA TRP A 29 19.21 3.46 -0.97
C TRP A 29 20.19 4.22 -1.86
N GLU A 30 20.82 5.29 -1.34
CA GLU A 30 21.85 6.06 -2.08
C GLU A 30 23.07 5.18 -2.41
N GLN A 31 23.54 4.41 -1.44
CA GLN A 31 24.66 3.49 -1.64
C GLN A 31 24.25 2.31 -2.54
N THR A 32 23.05 1.78 -2.34
CA THR A 32 22.53 0.64 -3.11
C THR A 32 22.36 1.00 -4.59
N THR A 33 21.82 2.19 -4.89
CA THR A 33 21.72 2.72 -6.26
C THR A 33 23.09 2.95 -6.87
N GLU A 34 24.04 3.51 -6.13
CA GLU A 34 25.42 3.68 -6.61
C GLU A 34 26.07 2.33 -6.96
N GLU A 35 25.89 1.30 -6.11
CA GLU A 35 26.41 -0.03 -6.35
C GLU A 35 25.74 -0.73 -7.54
N ILE A 36 24.42 -0.57 -7.72
CA ILE A 36 23.69 -1.05 -8.90
C ILE A 36 24.24 -0.36 -10.15
N GLY A 37 24.27 0.98 -10.17
CA GLY A 37 24.72 1.74 -11.34
C GLY A 37 26.15 1.38 -11.77
N LYS A 38 27.07 1.20 -10.82
CA LYS A 38 28.43 0.72 -11.11
C LYS A 38 28.46 -0.67 -11.72
N ARG A 39 27.60 -1.60 -11.29
CA ARG A 39 27.51 -2.96 -11.89
C ARG A 39 27.04 -2.93 -13.33
N PHE A 40 26.14 -2.00 -13.65
CA PHE A 40 25.64 -1.77 -15.02
C PHE A 40 26.54 -0.82 -15.83
N LEU A 41 27.74 -0.49 -15.32
CA LEU A 41 28.74 0.35 -15.99
C LEU A 41 28.24 1.78 -16.31
N LEU A 42 27.28 2.28 -15.53
CA LEU A 42 26.83 3.67 -15.62
C LEU A 42 27.98 4.61 -15.22
N SER A 43 28.12 5.69 -15.97
CA SER A 43 29.01 6.81 -15.66
C SER A 43 28.56 7.54 -14.39
N GLU A 44 29.44 8.37 -13.82
CA GLU A 44 29.10 9.12 -12.62
C GLU A 44 27.88 10.05 -12.83
N ASN A 45 27.72 10.63 -14.02
CA ASN A 45 26.57 11.46 -14.33
C ASN A 45 25.28 10.63 -14.41
N GLU A 46 25.31 9.51 -15.11
CA GLU A 46 24.19 8.57 -15.21
C GLU A 46 23.79 8.01 -13.84
N ILE A 47 24.75 7.77 -12.94
CA ILE A 47 24.47 7.38 -11.55
C ILE A 47 23.77 8.52 -10.78
N ASN A 48 24.14 9.78 -11.02
CA ASN A 48 23.47 10.90 -10.37
C ASN A 48 22.01 11.02 -10.87
N ASP A 49 21.79 10.86 -12.16
CA ASP A 49 20.45 10.87 -12.76
C ASP A 49 19.64 9.67 -12.24
N PHE A 50 20.24 8.49 -12.17
CA PHE A 50 19.65 7.30 -11.56
C PHE A 50 19.20 7.51 -10.11
N GLN A 51 20.04 8.15 -9.31
CA GLN A 51 19.73 8.48 -7.92
C GLN A 51 18.58 9.49 -7.84
N ALA A 52 18.50 10.45 -8.76
CA ALA A 52 17.38 11.39 -8.85
C ALA A 52 16.08 10.68 -9.22
N GLU A 53 16.07 9.82 -10.25
CA GLU A 53 14.89 9.01 -10.63
C GLU A 53 14.40 8.14 -9.47
N THR A 54 15.33 7.51 -8.75
CA THR A 54 15.00 6.68 -7.59
C THR A 54 14.37 7.52 -6.48
N LEU A 55 14.91 8.71 -6.22
CA LEU A 55 14.35 9.63 -5.22
C LEU A 55 12.90 9.99 -5.57
N ILE A 56 12.62 10.34 -6.83
CA ILE A 56 11.29 10.77 -7.28
C ILE A 56 10.23 9.71 -6.96
N VAL A 57 10.53 8.42 -7.19
CA VAL A 57 9.67 7.30 -6.81
C VAL A 57 9.56 7.17 -5.29
N LEU A 58 10.68 7.23 -4.56
CA LEU A 58 10.68 7.09 -3.09
C LEU A 58 9.85 8.15 -2.37
N ILE A 59 9.82 9.38 -2.90
CA ILE A 59 9.03 10.48 -2.33
C ILE A 59 7.59 10.51 -2.85
N GLY A 60 7.23 9.58 -3.75
CA GLY A 60 5.88 9.42 -4.28
C GLY A 60 5.46 10.48 -5.29
N LEU A 61 6.42 11.14 -5.95
CA LEU A 61 6.12 12.04 -7.07
C LEU A 61 5.85 11.26 -8.37
N GLU A 62 6.27 10.00 -8.42
CA GLU A 62 6.07 9.12 -9.56
C GLU A 62 5.74 7.69 -9.13
N ASP A 63 4.96 7.01 -9.95
CA ASP A 63 4.60 5.61 -9.75
C ASP A 63 5.76 4.68 -10.16
N SER A 64 6.02 3.66 -9.35
CA SER A 64 7.04 2.65 -9.62
C SER A 64 6.82 1.91 -10.95
N ASP A 65 5.58 1.84 -11.45
CA ASP A 65 5.26 1.20 -12.73
C ASP A 65 5.92 1.92 -13.93
N PHE A 66 6.20 3.23 -13.81
CA PHE A 66 6.89 4.00 -14.85
C PHE A 66 8.42 3.98 -14.72
N TYR A 67 8.93 3.47 -13.60
CA TYR A 67 10.35 3.58 -13.25
C TYR A 67 11.27 3.00 -14.32
N ALA A 68 11.01 1.78 -14.81
CA ALA A 68 11.83 1.18 -15.87
C ALA A 68 11.87 2.03 -17.15
N GLY A 69 10.72 2.64 -17.53
CA GLY A 69 10.67 3.54 -18.69
C GLY A 69 11.50 4.81 -18.48
N ASN A 70 11.54 5.35 -17.26
CA ASN A 70 12.33 6.53 -16.96
C ASN A 70 13.83 6.23 -16.91
N ILE A 71 14.21 5.05 -16.43
CA ILE A 71 15.59 4.57 -16.51
C ILE A 71 16.04 4.45 -17.97
N GLU A 72 15.18 3.93 -18.85
CA GLU A 72 15.47 3.88 -20.30
C GLU A 72 15.66 5.29 -20.88
N ASN A 73 14.71 6.19 -20.61
CA ASN A 73 14.65 7.51 -21.24
C ASN A 73 15.69 8.50 -20.72
N ASN A 74 15.94 8.51 -19.40
CA ASN A 74 16.70 9.58 -18.74
C ASN A 74 18.17 9.22 -18.52
N ILE A 75 18.49 7.91 -18.47
CA ILE A 75 19.85 7.42 -18.20
C ILE A 75 20.49 6.84 -19.48
N GLY A 76 19.72 6.69 -20.56
CA GLY A 76 20.25 6.25 -21.86
C GLY A 76 20.56 4.76 -21.93
N THR A 77 19.88 3.95 -21.11
CA THR A 77 20.04 2.49 -21.10
C THR A 77 19.17 1.84 -22.16
N SER A 78 19.49 0.59 -22.56
CA SER A 78 18.54 -0.18 -23.36
C SER A 78 17.35 -0.62 -22.51
N LYS A 79 16.17 -0.79 -23.13
CA LYS A 79 14.96 -1.29 -22.45
C LYS A 79 15.21 -2.51 -21.55
N ASN A 80 15.94 -3.51 -22.04
CA ASN A 80 16.25 -4.73 -21.28
C ASN A 80 17.18 -4.48 -20.08
N GLU A 81 18.10 -3.52 -20.18
CA GLU A 81 18.92 -3.11 -19.04
C GLU A 81 18.10 -2.33 -18.03
N ALA A 82 17.25 -1.41 -18.51
CA ALA A 82 16.36 -0.62 -17.67
C ALA A 82 15.42 -1.50 -16.84
N GLU A 83 14.82 -2.53 -17.45
CA GLU A 83 13.97 -3.51 -16.77
C GLU A 83 14.74 -4.27 -15.67
N LYS A 84 15.98 -4.69 -15.94
CA LYS A 84 16.81 -5.39 -14.94
C LYS A 84 17.25 -4.48 -13.80
N ILE A 85 17.62 -3.24 -14.10
CA ILE A 85 17.97 -2.23 -13.10
C ILE A 85 16.76 -1.97 -12.20
N ALA A 86 15.58 -1.77 -12.80
CA ALA A 86 14.34 -1.53 -12.09
C ALA A 86 13.96 -2.72 -11.19
N GLU A 87 14.13 -3.96 -11.66
CA GLU A 87 13.91 -5.16 -10.86
C GLU A 87 14.87 -5.23 -9.66
N GLU A 88 16.16 -4.96 -9.86
CA GLU A 88 17.13 -4.94 -8.76
C GLU A 88 16.82 -3.86 -7.72
N VAL A 89 16.43 -2.66 -8.16
CA VAL A 89 16.02 -1.57 -7.27
C VAL A 89 14.76 -1.94 -6.51
N THR A 90 13.77 -2.52 -7.19
CA THR A 90 12.53 -2.95 -6.56
C THR A 90 12.80 -3.94 -5.44
N GLN A 91 13.65 -4.94 -5.69
CA GLN A 91 13.99 -5.95 -4.70
C GLN A 91 14.82 -5.41 -3.53
N LYS A 92 15.81 -4.55 -3.80
CA LYS A 92 16.80 -4.11 -2.80
C LYS A 92 16.44 -2.83 -2.07
N ILE A 93 15.55 -2.02 -2.64
CA ILE A 93 15.22 -0.69 -2.12
C ILE A 93 13.72 -0.58 -1.86
N PHE A 94 12.88 -0.72 -2.89
CA PHE A 94 11.46 -0.44 -2.75
C PHE A 94 10.75 -1.45 -1.82
N ASN A 95 10.94 -2.75 -2.03
CA ASN A 95 10.30 -3.79 -1.22
C ASN A 95 10.66 -3.67 0.28
N PRO A 96 11.94 -3.52 0.69
CA PRO A 96 12.28 -3.30 2.10
C PRO A 96 11.62 -2.07 2.73
N ILE A 97 11.49 -0.98 1.98
CA ILE A 97 10.83 0.24 2.46
C ILE A 97 9.32 0.00 2.60
N TYR A 98 8.69 -0.61 1.60
CA TYR A 98 7.26 -0.96 1.64
C TYR A 98 6.95 -1.90 2.81
N ASP A 99 7.78 -2.92 3.04
CA ASP A 99 7.63 -3.84 4.16
C ASP A 99 7.75 -3.14 5.51
N ALA A 100 8.72 -2.24 5.65
CA ALA A 100 8.91 -1.44 6.86
C ALA A 100 7.68 -0.55 7.16
N LEU A 101 7.13 0.09 6.12
CA LEU A 101 5.93 0.92 6.23
C LEU A 101 4.69 0.09 6.53
N ALA A 102 4.47 -1.01 5.80
CA ALA A 102 3.34 -1.90 6.00
C ALA A 102 3.33 -2.50 7.40
N LYS A 103 4.50 -2.86 7.94
CA LYS A 103 4.64 -3.33 9.32
C LYS A 103 4.23 -2.27 10.34
N LYS A 104 4.74 -1.04 10.20
CA LYS A 104 4.36 0.08 11.07
C LYS A 104 2.87 0.39 11.04
N ILE A 105 2.26 0.40 9.85
CA ILE A 105 0.82 0.61 9.69
C ILE A 105 0.04 -0.48 10.44
N LYS A 106 0.42 -1.76 10.27
CA LYS A 106 -0.22 -2.88 10.97
C LYS A 106 -0.07 -2.78 12.49
N GLU A 107 1.09 -2.35 12.99
CA GLU A 107 1.32 -2.14 14.43
C GLU A 107 0.43 -1.02 15.00
N ASN A 108 0.31 0.10 14.29
CA ASN A 108 -0.58 1.20 14.68
C ASN A 108 -2.06 0.80 14.70
N LEU A 109 -2.49 -0.03 13.74
CA LEU A 109 -3.86 -0.54 13.69
C LEU A 109 -4.17 -1.49 14.86
N LYS A 110 -3.24 -2.37 15.26
CA LYS A 110 -3.44 -3.29 16.40
C LYS A 110 -3.58 -2.57 17.75
N ASN A 111 -2.97 -1.40 17.90
CA ASN A 111 -3.00 -0.62 19.13
C ASN A 111 -4.19 0.35 19.20
N THR A 112 -4.98 0.46 18.14
CA THR A 112 -6.15 1.35 18.09
C THR A 112 -7.41 0.52 18.32
N LYS A 113 -8.05 0.65 19.49
CA LYS A 113 -9.44 0.17 19.64
C LYS A 113 -10.30 1.00 18.68
N PRO A 114 -10.99 0.40 17.69
CA PRO A 114 -11.77 1.16 16.73
C PRO A 114 -12.83 1.99 17.47
N ASN A 115 -12.78 3.30 17.30
CA ASN A 115 -13.83 4.19 17.80
C ASN A 115 -14.98 4.16 16.79
N TRP A 116 -16.17 3.80 17.25
CA TRP A 116 -17.39 3.70 16.43
C TRP A 116 -17.69 4.96 15.59
N LYS A 117 -17.23 6.15 16.02
CA LYS A 117 -17.36 7.38 15.24
C LYS A 117 -16.54 7.39 13.95
N GLN A 118 -15.34 6.78 13.93
CA GLN A 118 -14.49 6.70 12.73
C GLN A 118 -15.09 5.78 11.65
N ASN A 119 -15.82 4.74 12.07
CA ASN A 119 -16.51 3.83 11.15
C ASN A 119 -17.72 4.48 10.47
N LEU A 120 -18.35 5.48 11.11
CA LEU A 120 -19.52 6.16 10.56
C LEU A 120 -19.13 7.06 9.36
N ASP A 121 -18.02 7.79 9.46
CA ASP A 121 -17.50 8.61 8.36
C ASP A 121 -17.10 7.75 7.14
N PHE A 122 -16.54 6.56 7.36
CA PHE A 122 -16.21 5.60 6.29
C PHE A 122 -17.47 5.00 5.65
N THR A 123 -18.52 4.75 6.44
CA THR A 123 -19.79 4.22 5.94
C THR A 123 -20.50 5.23 5.05
N LEU A 124 -20.43 6.51 5.41
CA LEU A 124 -21.03 7.60 4.64
C LEU A 124 -20.21 7.99 3.40
N SER A 125 -18.90 7.72 3.39
CA SER A 125 -18.03 7.96 2.24
C SER A 125 -18.02 6.84 1.19
N GLY A 126 -18.61 5.68 1.51
CA GLY A 126 -18.71 4.54 0.59
C GLY A 126 -17.43 3.70 0.44
N GLY A 127 -16.58 3.64 1.47
CA GLY A 127 -15.31 2.89 1.42
C GLY A 127 -15.47 1.36 1.43
N ASP A 128 -14.39 0.63 1.13
CA ASP A 128 -14.35 -0.84 1.10
C ASP A 128 -14.61 -1.46 2.50
N TYR A 129 -15.79 -2.06 2.66
CA TYR A 129 -16.24 -2.69 3.91
C TYR A 129 -15.56 -4.02 4.24
N SER A 130 -14.73 -4.57 3.35
CA SER A 130 -14.12 -5.92 3.49
C SER A 130 -13.23 -6.05 4.73
N ILE A 131 -12.69 -4.94 5.24
CA ILE A 131 -11.88 -4.88 6.47
C ILE A 131 -12.68 -5.12 7.77
N PHE A 132 -14.02 -4.94 7.73
CA PHE A 132 -14.90 -5.21 8.87
C PHE A 132 -15.58 -6.57 8.79
N MET A 133 -15.44 -7.26 7.65
CA MET A 133 -15.98 -8.60 7.47
C MET A 133 -14.99 -9.61 8.01
N GLU A 134 -15.37 -10.31 9.07
CA GLU A 134 -14.61 -11.45 9.57
C GLU A 134 -14.58 -12.52 8.47
N LYS A 135 -13.38 -12.79 7.92
CA LYS A 135 -13.18 -13.92 7.01
C LYS A 135 -13.40 -15.18 7.82
N ARG A 136 -14.55 -15.82 7.61
CA ARG A 136 -14.77 -17.17 8.10
C ARG A 136 -13.87 -18.08 7.26
N ASP A 137 -12.83 -18.63 7.88
CA ASP A 137 -12.08 -19.71 7.27
C ASP A 137 -13.04 -20.90 7.12
N ASP A 138 -13.29 -21.30 5.87
CA ASP A 138 -14.11 -22.46 5.54
C ASP A 138 -13.39 -23.75 5.96
N THR A 139 -13.37 -24.03 7.26
CA THR A 139 -13.06 -25.34 7.83
C THR A 139 -14.29 -25.85 8.59
N ILE A 140 -15.08 -26.57 7.80
CA ILE A 140 -16.13 -27.55 8.06
C ILE A 140 -16.36 -27.99 9.54
N ASN A 141 -17.64 -27.89 9.91
CA ASN A 141 -18.40 -28.58 10.97
C ASN A 141 -18.28 -28.10 12.43
N THR A 142 -19.21 -27.21 12.82
CA THR A 142 -20.01 -27.44 14.03
C THR A 142 -21.40 -26.81 13.88
N THR A 143 -22.42 -27.62 14.13
CA THR A 143 -23.84 -27.23 14.25
C THR A 143 -23.99 -25.95 15.09
N PRO A 144 -24.79 -24.96 14.65
CA PRO A 144 -24.98 -23.76 15.44
C PRO A 144 -25.79 -24.10 16.69
N ASN A 145 -25.14 -24.02 17.85
CA ASN A 145 -25.82 -24.10 19.15
C ASN A 145 -26.48 -22.74 19.40
N ILE A 146 -27.71 -22.58 18.90
CA ILE A 146 -28.56 -21.43 19.21
C ILE A 146 -29.08 -21.64 20.65
N PRO A 147 -28.81 -20.73 21.60
CA PRO A 147 -29.53 -20.75 22.87
C PRO A 147 -31.02 -20.52 22.58
N LEU A 148 -31.87 -21.48 22.96
CA LEU A 148 -33.32 -21.33 22.89
C LEU A 148 -33.76 -20.12 23.71
N VAL A 149 -33.93 -18.96 23.05
CA VAL A 149 -34.75 -17.87 23.57
C VAL A 149 -36.20 -18.24 23.30
N LYS A 150 -36.88 -18.75 24.32
CA LYS A 150 -38.36 -18.82 24.34
C LYS A 150 -38.90 -17.38 24.33
N GLY A 151 -39.65 -17.00 23.30
CA GLY A 151 -40.44 -15.78 23.33
C GLY A 151 -40.84 -15.21 21.96
N ASN A 152 -41.90 -15.78 21.40
CA ASN A 152 -42.94 -15.15 20.58
C ASN A 152 -42.53 -14.56 19.21
N THR A 153 -42.66 -15.38 18.18
CA THR A 153 -42.71 -14.99 16.77
C THR A 153 -44.08 -14.41 16.40
N THR A 154 -44.11 -13.20 15.85
CA THR A 154 -45.13 -12.79 14.89
C THR A 154 -44.50 -11.91 13.82
N SER A 155 -44.38 -12.47 12.61
CA SER A 155 -44.32 -11.78 11.33
C SER A 155 -44.98 -12.70 10.30
N PRO A 156 -45.51 -12.23 9.17
CA PRO A 156 -46.14 -10.94 8.86
C PRO A 156 -47.54 -11.17 8.20
N LEU A 157 -48.48 -10.22 8.26
CA LEU A 157 -49.70 -10.30 7.42
C LEU A 157 -49.61 -9.36 6.22
N HIS A 158 -49.56 -9.98 5.05
CA HIS A 158 -49.75 -9.40 3.73
C HIS A 158 -51.26 -9.23 3.51
N ASP A 159 -51.73 -8.00 3.36
CA ASP A 159 -53.12 -7.71 3.04
C ASP A 159 -53.44 -8.27 1.63
N LYS A 160 -54.40 -9.19 1.57
CA LYS A 160 -55.04 -9.65 0.33
C LYS A 160 -56.53 -9.79 0.61
N GLY A 161 -57.30 -8.97 -0.09
CA GLY A 161 -58.72 -8.77 0.09
C GLY A 161 -59.57 -10.05 0.06
N GLU A 162 -60.60 -10.02 0.89
CA GLU A 162 -61.67 -11.01 0.92
C GLU A 162 -62.52 -10.95 -0.35
N VAL A 163 -62.69 -12.10 -0.99
CA VAL A 163 -63.87 -12.43 -1.80
C VAL A 163 -64.33 -13.83 -1.44
N GLY A 164 -65.26 -13.92 -0.48
CA GLY A 164 -66.01 -15.14 -0.18
C GLY A 164 -67.38 -15.10 -0.84
N ARG A 165 -67.63 -16.00 -1.81
CA ARG A 165 -68.99 -16.35 -2.26
C ARG A 165 -69.53 -17.51 -1.42
N GLY A 166 -70.76 -17.33 -0.92
CA GLY A 166 -71.82 -18.34 -0.86
C GLY A 166 -71.81 -19.30 0.32
N PHE A 167 -72.86 -19.28 1.13
CA PHE A 167 -74.05 -20.13 0.96
C PHE A 167 -75.30 -19.36 1.37
#